data_AF-A0A9E3XJB1-F1
#
_entry.id   AF-A0A9E3XJB1-F1
#
_cell.length_a   1.000
_cell.length_b   1.000
_cell.length_c   1.000
_cell.angle_alpha   90.00
_cell.angle_beta   90.00
_cell.angle_gamma   90.00
#
_symmetry.space_group_name_H-M   'P 1'
#
loop_
_entity.id
_entity.type
_entity.pdbx_description
1 polymer ?
#
loop_
_entity_poly.entity_id
_entity_poly.type
_entity_poly.pdbx_seq_one_letter_code
_entity_poly.pdbx_strand_id
1 'polypeptide(L)' 'MNFSQAAEDYRRIEKALHFLETHFHRQPELAEVAAAANLSEYHFQRLFSRWVGISPKRFLQYLTKEYAKER' A
#
# COMPACT_ATOMS: atom_id res chain seq x y z
N MET A 1 8.92 -2.20 -24.13
CA MET A 1 8.33 -2.10 -22.77
C MET A 1 7.66 -0.74 -22.64
N ASN A 2 6.43 -0.66 -22.11
CA ASN A 2 5.72 0.61 -21.96
C ASN A 2 6.14 1.29 -20.64
N PHE A 3 7.14 2.17 -20.72
CA PHE A 3 7.69 2.87 -19.56
C PHE A 3 6.67 3.76 -18.84
N SER A 4 5.64 4.25 -19.54
CA SER A 4 4.59 5.10 -18.98
C SER A 4 3.72 4.35 -17.97
N GLN A 5 3.41 3.07 -18.23
CA GLN A 5 2.62 2.26 -17.30
C GLN A 5 3.42 1.94 -16.02
N ALA A 6 4.70 1.60 -16.15
CA ALA A 6 5.56 1.32 -15.01
C ALA A 6 5.73 2.55 -14.12
N ALA A 7 5.88 3.75 -14.72
CA ALA A 7 5.97 5.02 -13.98
C ALA A 7 4.68 5.38 -13.25
N GLU A 8 3.51 5.08 -13.85
CA GLU A 8 2.21 5.28 -13.20
C GLU A 8 1.99 4.29 -12.04
N ASP A 9 2.29 3.02 -12.26
CA ASP A 9 2.20 1.98 -11.22
C ASP A 9 3.10 2.33 -10.03
N TYR A 10 4.33 2.78 -10.29
CA TYR A 10 5.25 3.24 -9.25
C TYR A 10 4.63 4.36 -8.41
N ARG A 11 4.11 5.42 -9.06
CA ARG A 11 3.48 6.56 -8.36
C ARG A 11 2.27 6.13 -7.52
N ARG A 12 1.50 5.14 -7.97
CA ARG A 12 0.37 4.61 -7.19
C ARG A 12 0.83 3.84 -5.96
N ILE A 13 1.88 3.03 -6.10
CA ILE A 13 2.44 2.26 -4.98
C ILE A 13 3.12 3.16 -3.96
N GLU A 14 3.89 4.16 -4.41
CA GLU A 14 4.50 5.17 -3.55
C GLU A 14 3.44 5.87 -2.69
N LYS A 15 2.34 6.34 -3.30
CA LYS A 15 1.22 6.95 -2.56
C LYS A 15 0.59 6.01 -1.53
N ALA A 16 0.41 4.74 -1.90
CA ALA A 16 -0.17 3.75 -1.00
C ALA A 16 0.74 3.42 0.19
N LEU A 17 2.04 3.30 -0.04
CA LEU A 17 3.03 3.06 1.02
C LEU A 17 3.07 4.23 1.98
N HIS A 18 3.18 5.46 1.47
CA HIS A 18 3.16 6.66 2.29
C HIS A 18 1.87 6.78 3.11
N PHE A 19 0.72 6.45 2.51
CA PHE A 19 -0.56 6.45 3.22
C PHE A 19 -0.57 5.42 4.36
N LEU A 20 -0.09 4.20 4.13
CA LEU A 20 -0.01 3.15 5.15
C LEU A 20 0.94 3.53 6.29
N GLU A 21 2.13 4.05 5.97
CA GLU A 21 3.13 4.50 6.96
C GLU A 21 2.62 5.67 7.82
N THR A 22 1.82 6.56 7.25
CA THR A 22 1.28 7.71 7.98
C THR A 22 0.08 7.34 8.85
N HIS A 23 -0.71 6.35 8.43
CA HIS A 23 -2.01 6.05 9.05
C HIS A 23 -2.10 4.71 9.76
N PHE A 24 -1.03 3.89 9.83
CA PHE A 24 -1.12 2.53 10.38
C PHE A 24 -1.69 2.48 11.81
N HIS A 25 -1.46 3.51 12.63
CA HIS A 25 -2.02 3.58 13.99
C HIS A 25 -3.54 3.45 14.06
N ARG A 26 -4.26 3.99 13.07
CA ARG A 26 -5.73 3.92 12.99
C ARG A 26 -6.25 2.70 12.23
N GLN A 27 -5.36 1.79 11.81
CA GLN A 27 -5.67 0.56 11.08
C GLN A 27 -6.60 0.83 9.88
N PRO A 28 -6.13 1.57 8.85
CA PRO A 28 -6.97 1.95 7.72
C PRO A 28 -7.49 0.73 6.96
N GLU A 29 -8.72 0.83 6.45
CA GLU A 29 -9.35 -0.21 5.64
C GLU A 29 -8.75 -0.25 4.23
N LEU A 30 -8.86 -1.41 3.56
CA LEU A 30 -8.32 -1.60 2.20
C LEU A 30 -8.86 -0.57 1.21
N ALA A 31 -10.15 -0.23 1.32
CA ALA A 31 -10.83 0.76 0.50
C ALA A 31 -10.16 2.14 0.57
N GLU A 32 -9.73 2.57 1.76
CA GLU A 32 -9.11 3.88 1.96
C GLU A 32 -7.74 3.97 1.28
N VAL A 33 -6.94 2.90 1.42
CA VAL A 33 -5.61 2.83 0.80
C VAL A 33 -5.73 2.73 -0.72
N ALA A 34 -6.71 1.98 -1.23
CA ALA A 34 -6.99 1.87 -2.65
C ALA A 34 -7.42 3.24 -3.25
N ALA A 35 -8.25 3.99 -2.52
CA ALA A 35 -8.65 5.34 -2.90
C ALA A 35 -7.45 6.31 -2.96
N ALA A 36 -6.52 6.24 -2.01
CA ALA A 36 -5.29 7.03 -2.03
C ALA A 36 -4.41 6.74 -3.28
N ALA A 37 -4.48 5.51 -3.79
CA ALA A 37 -3.81 5.08 -5.02
C ALA A 37 -4.63 5.30 -6.31
N ASN A 38 -5.84 5.89 -6.23
CA ASN A 38 -6.80 6.03 -7.33
C ASN A 38 -7.13 4.71 -8.03
N LEU A 39 -7.34 3.66 -7.24
CA LEU A 39 -7.66 2.31 -7.72
C LEU A 39 -8.89 1.76 -7.00
N SER A 40 -9.58 0.83 -7.65
CA SER A 40 -10.50 -0.07 -6.95
C SER A 40 -9.71 -1.00 -6.03
N GLU A 41 -10.34 -1.51 -4.97
CA GLU A 41 -9.70 -2.43 -4.02
C GLU A 41 -9.07 -3.65 -4.69
N TYR A 42 -9.79 -4.27 -5.64
CA TYR A 42 -9.31 -5.43 -6.36
C TYR A 42 -8.03 -5.13 -7.18
N HIS A 43 -8.03 -4.04 -7.94
CA HIS A 43 -6.85 -3.66 -8.73
C HIS A 43 -5.68 -3.24 -7.84
N PHE A 44 -5.97 -2.51 -6.77
CA PHE A 44 -4.97 -2.12 -5.79
C PHE A 44 -4.30 -3.34 -5.15
N GLN A 45 -5.07 -4.30 -4.65
CA GLN A 45 -4.54 -5.49 -4.01
C GLN A 45 -3.60 -6.27 -4.93
N ARG A 46 -3.98 -6.45 -6.21
CA ARG A 46 -3.14 -7.13 -7.21
C ARG A 46 -1.88 -6.34 -7.54
N LEU A 47 -2.01 -5.03 -7.78
CA LEU A 47 -0.87 -4.17 -8.11
C LEU A 47 0.14 -4.11 -6.96
N PHE A 48 -0.35 -3.88 -5.74
CA PHE A 48 0.46 -3.81 -4.53
C PHE A 48 1.20 -5.11 -4.29
N SER A 49 0.52 -6.25 -4.32
CA SER A 49 1.17 -7.55 -4.08
C SER A 49 2.23 -7.87 -5.13
N ARG A 50 2.03 -7.45 -6.39
CA ARG A 50 3.02 -7.61 -7.47
C ARG A 50 4.26 -6.76 -7.25
N TRP A 51 4.10 -5.52 -6.75
CA TRP A 51 5.21 -4.59 -6.56
C TRP A 51 5.96 -4.78 -5.24
N VAL A 52 5.22 -4.99 -4.14
CA VAL A 52 5.76 -5.05 -2.78
C VAL A 52 6.06 -6.49 -2.36
N GLY A 53 5.50 -7.49 -3.04
CA GLY A 53 5.70 -8.92 -2.76
C GLY A 53 4.82 -9.48 -1.64
N ILE A 54 4.09 -8.64 -0.92
CA ILE A 54 3.11 -9.03 0.12
C ILE A 54 1.81 -8.24 -0.03
N SER A 55 0.73 -8.72 0.58
CA SER A 55 -0.55 -8.01 0.53
C SER A 55 -0.53 -6.72 1.38
N PRO A 56 -1.38 -5.73 1.06
CA PRO A 56 -1.49 -4.50 1.85
C PRO A 56 -1.77 -4.75 3.33
N LYS A 57 -2.66 -5.71 3.63
CA LYS A 57 -2.98 -6.12 5.00
C LYS A 57 -1.75 -6.65 5.76
N ARG A 58 -0.91 -7.44 5.08
CA ARG A 58 0.30 -8.02 5.70
C ARG A 58 1.36 -6.94 5.94
N PHE A 59 1.47 -5.97 5.03
CA PHE A 59 2.32 -4.80 5.20
C PHE A 59 1.87 -3.93 6.38
N LEU A 60 0.57 -3.65 6.49
CA LEU A 60 0.00 -2.92 7.64
C LEU A 60 0.28 -3.64 8.98
N GLN A 61 0.14 -4.97 9.01
CA GLN A 61 0.50 -5.78 10.17
C GLN A 61 1.99 -5.70 10.51
N TYR A 62 2.86 -5.62 9.51
CA TYR A 62 4.29 -5.43 9.71
C TYR A 62 4.58 -4.07 10.37
N LEU A 63 4.08 -2.98 9.82
CA LEU A 63 4.22 -1.63 10.42
C LEU A 63 3.76 -1.60 11.88
N THR A 64 2.59 -2.19 12.15
CA THR A 64 2.02 -2.25 13.49
C THR A 64 2.92 -3.02 14.46
N LYS A 65 3.52 -4.14 14.02
CA LYS A 65 4.41 -4.95 14.84
C LYS A 65 5.74 -4.27 15.11
N GLU A 66 6.35 -3.65 14.10
CA GLU A 66 7.62 -2.96 14.27
C GLU A 66 7.48 -1.77 15.22
N TYR A 67 6.42 -0.97 15.07
CA TYR A 67 6.13 0.11 16.00
C TYR A 67 5.94 -0.36 17.46
N ALA A 68 5.33 -1.53 17.66
CA ALA A 68 5.15 -2.10 18.99
C ALA A 68 6.46 -2.61 19.63
N LYS A 69 7.50 -2.89 18.83
CA LYS A 69 8.82 -3.30 19.33
C LYS A 69 9.73 -2.11 19.66
N GLU A 70 9.50 -0.97 19.01
CA GLU A 70 10.28 0.27 19.23
C GLU A 70 9.84 1.06 20.47
N ARG A 71 8.79 0.59 21.16
CA ARG A 71 8.29 1.11 22.44
C ARG A 71 8.59 0.15 23.57
#